data_AF-A0A351I570-F1
#
_entry.id   AF-A0A351I570-F1
#
_cell.length_a   1.000
_cell.length_b   1.000
_cell.length_c   1.000
_cell.angle_alpha   90.00
_cell.angle_beta   90.00
_cell.angle_gamma   90.00
#
_symmetry.space_group_name_H-M   'P 1'
#
loop_
_entity.id
_entity.type
_entity.pdbx_description
1 polymer ?
#
loop_
_entity_poly.entity_id
_entity_poly.type
_entity_poly.pdbx_seq_one_letter_code
_entity_poly.pdbx_strand_id
1 'polypeptide(L)'
;MPQTLESPVQALNAVDYFKAKLQFENSPRGVHEIMKLPSVVVLDVRDRDSYACEHVPGAWNIPLAELPRKAADLPKDKIIICYCWTITCALAPKAALELAHRGYKVQEMVGGIAAWKADGYPVQGAASGPEDDDTGEMAPRLDG
;
A
#
# COMPACT_ATOMS: atom_id res chain seq x y z
N MET A 1 -6.73 21.06 -37.19
CA MET A 1 -5.27 21.04 -36.95
C MET A 1 -5.05 20.48 -35.55
N PRO A 2 -4.64 19.21 -35.35
CA PRO A 2 -4.25 18.79 -34.02
C PRO A 2 -2.92 19.47 -33.69
N GLN A 3 -2.90 20.25 -32.62
CA GLN A 3 -1.66 20.81 -32.08
C GLN A 3 -0.85 19.66 -31.49
N THR A 4 0.33 19.40 -32.05
CA THR A 4 1.32 18.50 -31.48
C THR A 4 1.73 19.08 -30.12
N LEU A 5 1.34 18.39 -29.04
CA LEU A 5 1.91 18.60 -27.72
C LEU A 5 3.36 18.13 -27.74
N GLU A 6 4.29 18.97 -28.21
CA GLU A 6 5.70 18.78 -27.90
C GLU A 6 5.91 19.24 -26.44
N SER A 7 5.84 18.28 -25.53
CA SER A 7 6.09 18.49 -24.10
C SER A 7 7.58 18.30 -23.77
N PRO A 8 8.22 19.21 -23.02
CA PRO A 8 9.67 19.28 -22.80
C PRO A 8 10.15 18.28 -21.75
N VAL A 9 9.86 16.99 -21.93
CA VAL A 9 10.53 15.91 -21.18
C VAL A 9 11.55 15.31 -22.14
N GLN A 10 12.84 15.58 -21.92
CA GLN A 10 13.89 14.81 -22.58
C GLN A 10 13.56 13.32 -22.44
N ALA A 11 13.52 12.63 -23.58
CA ALA A 11 12.88 11.33 -23.75
C ALA A 11 13.46 10.27 -22.81
N LEU A 12 12.83 10.08 -21.65
CA LEU A 12 12.97 8.85 -20.90
C LEU A 12 12.51 7.73 -21.84
N ASN A 13 13.44 6.89 -22.27
CA ASN A 13 13.08 5.77 -23.13
C ASN A 13 12.20 4.79 -22.34
N ALA A 14 11.44 3.96 -23.06
CA ALA A 14 10.52 3.02 -22.43
C ALA A 14 11.23 2.09 -21.42
N VAL A 15 12.47 1.68 -21.69
CA VAL A 15 13.22 0.78 -20.81
C VAL A 15 13.52 1.46 -19.47
N ASP A 16 14.02 2.68 -19.48
CA ASP A 16 14.38 3.39 -18.25
C ASP A 16 13.14 3.79 -17.44
N TYR A 17 12.04 4.14 -18.13
CA TYR A 17 10.73 4.34 -17.50
C TYR A 17 10.26 3.07 -16.77
N PHE A 18 10.19 1.94 -17.46
CA PHE A 18 9.68 0.71 -16.85
C PHE A 18 10.64 0.15 -15.78
N LYS A 19 11.95 0.36 -15.89
CA LYS A 19 12.90 0.06 -14.81
C LYS A 19 12.59 0.86 -13.55
N ALA A 20 12.42 2.18 -13.68
CA ALA A 20 12.10 3.03 -12.55
C ALA A 20 10.73 2.64 -11.94
N LYS A 21 9.72 2.40 -12.79
CA LYS A 21 8.40 1.95 -12.36
C LYS A 21 8.48 0.66 -11.53
N LEU A 22 9.14 -0.37 -12.05
CA LEU A 22 9.31 -1.65 -11.35
C LEU A 22 10.15 -1.54 -10.07
N GLN A 23 11.05 -0.56 -10.00
CA GLN A 23 11.88 -0.33 -8.83
C GLN A 23 11.12 0.37 -7.70
N PHE A 24 10.22 1.32 -8.01
CA PHE A 24 9.59 2.19 -7.02
C PHE A 24 8.11 1.90 -6.75
N GLU A 25 7.46 1.10 -7.59
CA GLU A 25 6.06 0.66 -7.40
C GLU A 25 5.99 -0.83 -7.10
N ASN A 26 5.02 -1.22 -6.27
CA ASN A 26 4.72 -2.61 -5.96
C ASN A 26 3.20 -2.83 -5.96
N SER A 27 2.77 -4.04 -6.32
CA SER A 27 1.35 -4.44 -6.28
C SER A 27 1.00 -5.00 -4.90
N PRO A 28 -0.30 -5.07 -4.51
CA PRO A 28 -0.68 -5.70 -3.25
C PRO A 28 -0.15 -7.13 -3.11
N ARG A 29 -0.21 -7.92 -4.20
CA ARG A 29 0.41 -9.25 -4.25
C ARG A 29 1.91 -9.23 -3.92
N GLY A 30 2.68 -8.39 -4.61
CA GLY A 30 4.12 -8.33 -4.39
C GLY A 30 4.47 -7.86 -2.98
N VAL A 31 3.67 -6.95 -2.40
CA VAL A 31 3.79 -6.55 -0.99
C VAL A 31 3.48 -7.72 -0.06
N HIS A 32 2.38 -8.46 -0.28
CA HIS A 32 2.02 -9.61 0.53
C HIS A 32 3.09 -10.71 0.53
N GLU A 33 3.79 -10.90 -0.60
CA GLU A 33 4.91 -11.84 -0.71
C GLU A 33 6.13 -11.41 0.12
N ILE A 34 6.47 -10.12 0.16
CA ILE A 34 7.72 -9.63 0.79
C ILE A 34 7.56 -9.03 2.19
N MET A 35 6.35 -8.65 2.61
CA MET A 35 6.13 -7.95 3.89
C MET A 35 6.50 -8.79 5.13
N LYS A 36 6.63 -10.11 4.97
CA LYS A 36 7.06 -11.03 6.03
C LYS A 36 8.58 -10.99 6.24
N LEU A 37 9.33 -10.41 5.31
CA LEU A 37 10.78 -10.28 5.42
C LEU A 37 11.13 -9.22 6.48
N PRO A 38 12.15 -9.47 7.33
CA PRO A 38 12.54 -8.53 8.38
C PRO A 38 13.08 -7.20 7.82
N SER A 39 13.46 -7.17 6.54
CA SER A 39 13.98 -6.02 5.81
C SER A 39 12.89 -5.12 5.20
N VAL A 40 11.60 -5.41 5.44
CA VAL A 40 10.47 -4.65 4.88
C VAL A 40 9.62 -4.08 6.01
N VAL A 41 9.13 -2.85 5.81
CA VAL A 41 8.11 -2.21 6.65
C VAL A 41 7.02 -1.69 5.74
N VAL A 42 5.77 -2.08 6.01
CA VAL A 42 4.61 -1.49 5.35
C VAL A 42 4.14 -0.29 6.17
N LEU A 43 3.90 0.84 5.51
CA LEU A 43 3.55 2.11 6.13
C LEU A 43 2.21 2.62 5.60
N ASP A 44 1.22 2.65 6.49
CA ASP A 44 -0.05 3.33 6.26
C ASP A 44 0.12 4.83 6.51
N VAL A 45 -0.08 5.63 5.48
CA VAL A 45 0.09 7.10 5.55
C VAL A 45 -1.24 7.85 5.62
N ARG A 46 -2.35 7.12 5.79
CA ARG A 46 -3.68 7.68 6.07
C ARG A 46 -3.76 8.18 7.51
N ASP A 47 -4.85 8.85 7.83
CA ASP A 47 -5.13 9.28 9.20
C ASP A 47 -5.28 8.09 10.17
N ARG A 48 -5.18 8.41 11.46
CA ARG A 48 -5.14 7.42 12.55
C ARG A 48 -6.45 6.65 12.67
N ASP A 49 -7.58 7.28 12.38
CA ASP A 49 -8.89 6.66 12.49
C ASP A 49 -9.12 5.66 11.36
N SER A 50 -8.72 6.02 10.14
CA SER A 50 -8.69 5.11 8.99
C SER A 50 -7.84 3.86 9.27
N TYR A 51 -6.65 4.04 9.84
CA TYR A 51 -5.79 2.92 10.22
C TYR A 51 -6.40 2.06 11.34
N ALA A 52 -6.92 2.69 12.40
CA ALA A 52 -7.53 1.97 13.52
C ALA A 52 -8.77 1.16 13.11
N CYS A 53 -9.52 1.66 12.12
CA CYS A 53 -10.65 0.95 11.53
C CYS A 53 -10.19 -0.32 10.80
N GLU A 54 -9.29 -0.16 9.82
CA GLU A 54 -8.71 -1.26 9.05
C GLU A 54 -7.36 -0.88 8.44
N HIS A 55 -6.39 -1.78 8.46
CA HIS A 55 -5.06 -1.60 7.88
C HIS A 55 -4.45 -2.94 7.44
N VAL A 56 -3.38 -2.86 6.64
CA VAL A 56 -2.58 -4.03 6.26
C VAL A 56 -1.93 -4.62 7.53
N PRO A 57 -2.02 -5.94 7.78
CA PRO A 57 -1.52 -6.55 9.00
C PRO A 57 -0.05 -6.22 9.30
N GLY A 58 0.25 -5.79 10.52
CA GLY A 58 1.60 -5.40 10.93
C GLY A 58 2.15 -4.12 10.28
N ALA A 59 1.33 -3.39 9.50
CA ALA A 59 1.72 -2.09 8.98
C ALA A 59 1.87 -1.07 10.12
N TRP A 60 2.81 -0.15 9.96
CA TRP A 60 2.98 0.99 10.85
C TRP A 60 2.08 2.14 10.39
N ASN A 61 1.65 3.02 11.29
CA ASN A 61 0.88 4.21 10.94
C ASN A 61 1.65 5.50 11.24
N ILE A 62 1.99 6.23 10.19
CA ILE A 62 2.46 7.62 10.28
C ILE A 62 1.69 8.41 9.22
N PRO A 63 0.63 9.15 9.62
CA PRO A 63 -0.11 9.99 8.70
C PRO A 63 0.83 10.95 7.95
N LEU A 64 0.57 11.20 6.66
CA LEU A 64 1.45 12.05 5.83
C LEU A 64 1.78 13.40 6.49
N ALA A 65 0.81 14.03 7.16
CA ALA A 65 1.00 15.30 7.85
C ALA A 65 2.00 15.24 9.02
N GLU A 66 2.17 14.07 9.63
CA GLU A 66 3.10 13.85 10.74
C GLU A 66 4.48 13.37 10.27
N LEU A 67 4.56 12.86 9.03
CA LEU A 67 5.76 12.24 8.46
C LEU A 67 7.02 13.13 8.53
N PRO A 68 6.97 14.45 8.25
CA PRO A 68 8.17 15.29 8.34
C PRO A 68 8.83 15.32 9.73
N ARG A 69 8.04 15.10 10.79
CA ARG A 69 8.48 15.09 12.19
C ARG A 69 8.79 13.69 12.71
N LYS A 70 8.09 12.67 12.22
CA LYS A 70 8.16 11.29 12.72
C LYS A 70 8.95 10.33 11.84
N ALA A 71 9.38 10.76 10.64
CA ALA A 71 10.14 9.89 9.74
C ALA A 71 11.39 9.30 10.41
N ALA A 72 12.03 10.03 11.33
CA ALA A 72 13.21 9.55 12.07
C ALA A 72 12.96 8.28 12.91
N ASP A 73 11.70 7.98 13.24
CA ASP A 73 11.31 6.78 13.97
C ASP A 73 11.32 5.54 13.06
N LEU A 74 11.38 5.72 11.74
CA LEU A 74 11.42 4.63 10.77
C LEU A 74 12.83 4.04 10.64
N PRO A 75 12.95 2.71 10.48
CA PRO A 75 14.23 2.04 10.31
C PRO A 75 14.87 2.38 8.95
N LYS A 76 16.12 2.86 8.99
CA LYS A 76 16.89 3.29 7.80
C LYS A 76 17.44 2.14 6.96
N ASP A 77 17.61 0.97 7.55
CA ASP A 77 18.18 -0.22 6.93
C ASP A 77 17.15 -1.02 6.11
N LYS A 78 15.85 -0.71 6.27
CA LYS A 78 14.73 -1.43 5.66
C LYS A 78 14.15 -0.70 4.44
N ILE A 79 13.40 -1.46 3.64
CA ILE A 79 12.57 -0.92 2.55
C ILE A 79 11.21 -0.54 3.17
N ILE A 80 10.84 0.73 3.01
CA ILE A 80 9.54 1.25 3.44
C ILE A 80 8.55 1.18 2.27
N ILE A 81 7.40 0.57 2.47
CA ILE A 81 6.35 0.46 1.44
C ILE A 81 5.16 1.30 1.88
N CYS A 82 4.97 2.45 1.25
CA CYS A 82 3.87 3.37 1.57
C CYS A 82 2.58 2.96 0.88
N TYR A 83 1.43 3.05 1.55
CA TYR A 83 0.12 2.88 0.91
C TYR A 83 -0.94 3.86 1.42
N CYS A 84 -2.00 4.03 0.63
CA CYS A 84 -3.14 4.89 0.92
C CYS A 84 -4.49 4.17 0.66
N TRP A 85 -5.61 4.88 0.49
CA TRP A 85 -6.93 4.30 0.25
C TRP A 85 -7.01 3.56 -1.09
N THR A 86 -6.71 4.26 -2.20
CA THR A 86 -6.99 3.81 -3.58
C THR A 86 -5.89 4.26 -4.55
N ILE A 87 -5.98 3.82 -5.81
CA ILE A 87 -5.09 4.26 -6.90
C ILE A 87 -5.18 5.78 -7.21
N THR A 88 -6.29 6.42 -6.88
CA THR A 88 -6.48 7.87 -7.08
C THR A 88 -5.97 8.69 -5.89
N CYS A 89 -5.54 8.04 -4.80
CA CYS A 89 -4.98 8.71 -3.65
C CYS A 89 -3.51 9.11 -3.88
N ALA A 90 -3.19 10.38 -3.69
CA ALA A 90 -1.82 10.88 -3.81
C ALA A 90 -1.00 10.85 -2.51
N LEU A 91 -1.52 10.34 -1.38
CA LEU A 91 -0.76 10.37 -0.10
C LEU A 91 0.46 9.45 -0.13
N ALA A 92 0.33 8.23 -0.65
CA ALA A 92 1.42 7.26 -0.73
C ALA A 92 2.61 7.76 -1.57
N PRO A 93 2.44 8.26 -2.80
CA PRO A 93 3.57 8.78 -3.58
C PRO A 93 4.17 10.05 -2.95
N LYS A 94 3.37 10.90 -2.30
CA LYS A 94 3.89 12.06 -1.55
C LYS A 94 4.74 11.64 -0.35
N ALA A 95 4.30 10.63 0.40
CA ALA A 95 5.06 10.07 1.52
C ALA A 95 6.36 9.41 1.04
N ALA A 96 6.29 8.65 -0.05
CA ALA A 96 7.46 8.03 -0.64
C ALA A 96 8.50 9.08 -1.07
N LEU A 97 8.06 10.17 -1.72
CA LEU A 97 8.94 11.28 -2.09
C LEU A 97 9.62 11.93 -0.87
N GLU A 98 8.86 12.22 0.19
CA GLU A 98 9.39 12.79 1.43
C GLU A 98 10.45 11.88 2.08
N LEU A 99 10.20 10.56 2.11
CA LEU A 99 11.14 9.57 2.63
C LEU A 99 12.38 9.44 1.73
N ALA A 100 12.21 9.46 0.41
CA ALA A 100 13.31 9.42 -0.55
C ALA A 100 14.26 10.61 -0.38
N HIS A 101 13.74 11.83 -0.20
CA HIS A 101 14.56 13.02 0.10
C HIS A 101 15.40 12.88 1.38
N ARG A 102 14.95 12.03 2.31
CA ARG A 102 15.65 11.74 3.57
C ARG A 102 16.58 10.51 3.46
N GLY A 103 16.72 9.93 2.27
CA GLY A 103 17.59 8.77 2.02
C GLY A 103 17.03 7.42 2.48
N TYR A 104 15.72 7.30 2.68
CA TYR A 104 15.11 5.99 2.91
C TYR A 104 14.99 5.20 1.60
N LYS A 105 15.13 3.88 1.67
CA LYS A 105 14.70 2.97 0.59
C LYS A 105 13.19 2.88 0.65
N VAL A 106 12.50 3.26 -0.43
CA VAL A 106 11.05 3.39 -0.41
C VAL A 106 10.41 2.93 -1.71
N GLN A 107 9.20 2.37 -1.57
CA GLN A 107 8.32 1.99 -2.67
C GLN A 107 6.88 2.42 -2.33
N GLU A 108 6.04 2.51 -3.34
CA GLU A 108 4.59 2.66 -3.21
C GLU A 108 3.88 1.33 -3.44
N MET A 109 2.89 0.99 -2.60
CA MET A 109 1.91 -0.05 -2.93
C MET A 109 0.76 0.55 -3.74
N VAL A 110 0.78 0.31 -5.05
CA VAL A 110 -0.20 0.86 -5.99
C VAL A 110 -1.58 0.26 -5.72
N GLY A 111 -2.61 1.11 -5.78
CA GLY A 111 -3.99 0.72 -5.54
C GLY A 111 -4.41 0.76 -4.07
N GLY A 112 -3.45 0.87 -3.14
CA GLY A 112 -3.73 1.08 -1.72
C GLY A 112 -4.46 -0.09 -1.05
N ILE A 113 -5.06 0.17 0.11
CA ILE A 113 -5.79 -0.83 0.89
C ILE A 113 -7.04 -1.35 0.14
N ALA A 114 -7.62 -0.56 -0.76
CA ALA A 114 -8.75 -1.02 -1.58
C ALA A 114 -8.33 -2.18 -2.50
N ALA A 115 -7.19 -2.07 -3.18
CA ALA A 115 -6.68 -3.14 -4.02
C ALA A 115 -6.20 -4.34 -3.19
N TRP A 116 -5.59 -4.09 -2.03
CA TRP A 116 -5.24 -5.14 -1.06
C TRP A 116 -6.44 -6.01 -0.68
N LYS A 117 -7.57 -5.39 -0.33
CA LYS A 117 -8.80 -6.11 0.00
C LYS A 117 -9.43 -6.78 -1.22
N ALA A 118 -9.40 -6.14 -2.38
CA ALA A 118 -9.92 -6.72 -3.62
C ALA A 118 -9.19 -8.01 -4.03
N ASP A 119 -7.90 -8.12 -3.70
CA ASP A 119 -7.09 -9.33 -3.89
C ASP A 119 -7.33 -10.41 -2.80
N GLY A 120 -8.22 -10.14 -1.82
CA GLY A 120 -8.58 -11.10 -0.76
C GLY A 120 -7.55 -11.22 0.37
N TYR A 121 -6.64 -10.25 0.53
CA TYR A 121 -5.67 -10.27 1.61
C TYR A 121 -6.27 -9.79 2.94
N PRO A 122 -5.81 -10.35 4.09
CA PRO A 122 -6.38 -10.02 5.40
C PRO A 122 -6.11 -8.57 5.81
N VAL A 123 -6.97 -8.01 6.65
CA VAL A 123 -6.78 -6.71 7.30
C VAL A 123 -6.80 -6.84 8.83
N GLN A 124 -6.19 -5.89 9.52
CA GLN A 124 -6.26 -5.75 10.98
C GLN A 124 -6.98 -4.46 11.34
N GLY A 125 -7.73 -4.43 12.44
CA GLY A 125 -8.37 -3.21 12.95
C GLY A 125 -9.69 -3.50 13.63
N ALA A 126 -10.41 -2.46 14.05
CA ALA A 126 -11.72 -2.63 14.68
C ALA A 126 -12.76 -3.30 13.76
N ALA A 127 -12.58 -3.22 12.44
CA ALA A 127 -13.46 -3.85 11.45
C ALA A 127 -13.10 -5.32 11.13
N SER A 128 -11.96 -5.84 11.60
CA SER A 128 -11.62 -7.27 11.47
C SER A 128 -12.32 -8.08 12.57
N GLY A 129 -13.65 -8.14 12.53
CA GLY A 129 -14.43 -9.14 13.25
C GLY A 129 -14.24 -10.53 12.62
N PRO A 130 -14.52 -11.63 13.34
CA PRO A 130 -14.35 -12.97 12.79
C PRO A 130 -15.23 -13.12 11.56
N GLU A 131 -14.65 -13.55 10.44
CA GLU A 131 -15.42 -14.10 9.33
C GLU A 131 -16.14 -15.33 9.89
N ASP A 132 -17.46 -15.22 10.10
CA ASP A 132 -18.30 -16.36 10.44
C ASP A 132 -18.19 -17.37 9.29
N ASP A 133 -17.39 -18.41 9.53
CA ASP A 133 -17.35 -19.65 8.76
C ASP A 133 -18.70 -20.36 8.94
N ASP A 134 -19.70 -19.94 8.15
CA ASP A 134 -20.97 -20.64 7.96
C ASP A 134 -20.71 -21.93 7.16
N THR A 135 -20.02 -22.88 7.81
CA THR A 135 -19.94 -24.26 7.34
C THR A 135 -21.31 -24.90 7.55
N GLY A 136 -21.98 -25.12 6.42
CA GLY A 136 -23.36 -25.54 6.37
C GLY A 136 -23.67 -26.83 7.14
N GLU A 137 -24.77 -26.77 7.87
CA GLU A 137 -25.50 -27.94 8.33
C GLU A 137 -26.84 -27.98 7.59
N MET A 138 -26.86 -28.66 6.42
CA MET A 138 -28.11 -29.08 5.78
C MET A 138 -28.78 -30.10 6.70
N ALA A 139 -29.75 -29.63 7.50
CA ALA A 139 -30.67 -30.51 8.20
C ALA A 139 -31.40 -31.40 7.18
N PRO A 140 -31.50 -32.73 7.40
CA PRO A 140 -32.27 -33.60 6.52
C PRO A 140 -33.76 -33.25 6.66
N ARG A 141 -34.40 -32.94 5.53
CA ARG A 141 -35.86 -32.93 5.44
C ARG A 141 -36.34 -34.35 5.70
N LEU A 142 -37.10 -34.51 6.79
CA LEU A 142 -37.86 -35.73 7.04
C LEU A 142 -39.04 -35.74 6.07
N ASP A 143 -39.12 -36.81 5.30
CA ASP A 143 -40.20 -37.12 4.39
C ASP A 143 -41.50 -37.34 5.17
N GLY A 144 -42.59 -36.74 4.69
CA GLY A 144 -43.95 -36.92 5.17
C GLY A 144 -44.93 -36.93 4.01
#